data_AF-A0A6P1D4F3-F1
#
_entry.id   AF-A0A6P1D4F3-F1
#
_cell.length_a   1.000
_cell.length_b   1.000
_cell.length_c   1.000
_cell.angle_alpha   90.00
_cell.angle_beta   90.00
_cell.angle_gamma   90.00
#
_symmetry.space_group_name_H-M   'P 1'
#
loop_
_entity.id
_entity.type
_entity.pdbx_description
1 polymer ?
#
loop_
_entity_poly.entity_id
_entity_poly.type
_entity_poly.pdbx_seq_one_letter_code
_entity_poly.pdbx_strand_id
1 'polypeptide(L)'
;MPETPPAPQVAPRDFRTARLIALVAGVLGALFALAAPFLPVTQTTATLSWPQQGQLGNVQAPLMSQVPIELSATIPCSAIEQLPPQGGMLLATAPPQGDQAALEALFVRVSDTSVDVVDRNAVVASAQRSELAGCTDITITSDIDRTHAVFNGLTTETGQPVEGQLTGDLRPQVVGVFSDLQGDVPAGLAFDMEIDTRYSSTPTAIKMIAMIAAVLCTLIALAALARLDTSDGRGHRRFLPSHWFKPTWADGAVIGTLLVWHFVGANTSDDGYILSMVRVAPDAGYMANYFRWYGVPEAPFGWYYYVIQLFAEVSTASPWVRLPALACAILCWMVISREVVPRLGRGVRTNRVALWTGGLVF
;
A
#
# COMPACT_ATOMS: atom_id res chain seq x y z
N MET A 1 -30.84 57.82 -35.59
CA MET A 1 -30.50 56.47 -35.06
C MET A 1 -30.79 56.49 -33.58
N PRO A 2 -31.63 55.59 -33.02
CA PRO A 2 -31.82 55.52 -31.58
C PRO A 2 -30.51 55.03 -30.95
N GLU A 3 -29.98 55.79 -29.98
CA GLU A 3 -28.88 55.34 -29.12
C GLU A 3 -29.30 54.06 -28.40
N THR A 4 -28.55 52.98 -28.62
CA THR A 4 -28.64 51.77 -27.81
C THR A 4 -28.41 52.16 -26.35
N PRO A 5 -29.33 51.84 -25.42
CA PRO A 5 -29.13 52.19 -24.02
C PRO A 5 -27.83 51.56 -23.50
N PRO A 6 -27.06 52.27 -22.65
CA PRO A 6 -25.82 51.76 -22.10
C PRO A 6 -26.09 50.44 -21.36
N ALA A 7 -25.25 49.43 -21.63
CA ALA A 7 -25.33 48.16 -20.92
C ALA A 7 -25.27 48.43 -19.40
N PRO A 8 -26.11 47.77 -18.58
CA PRO A 8 -26.14 48.02 -17.15
C PRO A 8 -24.74 47.81 -16.55
N GLN A 9 -24.25 48.82 -15.85
CA GLN A 9 -22.95 48.76 -15.17
C GLN A 9 -23.06 47.73 -14.04
N VAL A 10 -22.28 46.66 -14.13
CA VAL A 10 -22.25 45.61 -13.11
C VAL A 10 -21.69 46.21 -11.82
N ALA A 11 -22.47 46.16 -10.74
CA ALA A 11 -22.09 46.74 -9.46
C ALA A 11 -21.44 45.67 -8.57
N PRO A 12 -20.52 46.06 -7.64
CA PRO A 12 -19.97 45.12 -6.64
C PRO A 12 -21.02 44.39 -5.79
N ARG A 13 -22.23 44.97 -5.68
CA ARG A 13 -23.38 44.35 -5.00
C ARG A 13 -23.88 43.08 -5.71
N ASP A 14 -23.70 42.99 -7.03
CA ASP A 14 -24.17 41.86 -7.86
C ASP A 14 -23.35 40.58 -7.63
N PHE A 15 -22.18 40.72 -7.00
CA PHE A 15 -21.24 39.63 -6.69
C PHE A 15 -21.18 39.28 -5.19
N ARG A 16 -21.95 39.96 -4.34
CA ARG A 16 -21.88 39.76 -2.88
C ARG A 16 -22.15 38.31 -2.47
N THR A 17 -23.15 37.68 -3.08
CA THR A 17 -23.50 36.27 -2.83
C THR A 17 -22.39 35.33 -3.29
N ALA A 18 -21.83 35.54 -4.48
CA ALA A 18 -20.72 34.74 -5.01
C ALA A 18 -19.49 34.84 -4.12
N ARG A 19 -19.17 36.05 -3.62
CA ARG A 19 -18.06 36.27 -2.69
C ARG A 19 -18.24 35.52 -1.38
N LEU A 20 -19.45 35.53 -0.82
CA LEU A 20 -19.75 34.80 0.42
C LEU A 20 -19.65 33.29 0.21
N ILE A 21 -20.20 32.76 -0.89
CA ILE A 21 -20.13 31.34 -1.23
C ILE A 21 -18.68 30.90 -1.41
N ALA A 22 -17.87 31.65 -2.18
CA ALA A 22 -16.46 31.34 -2.40
C ALA A 22 -15.68 31.26 -1.09
N LEU A 23 -15.90 32.22 -0.18
CA LEU A 23 -15.24 32.24 1.13
C LEU A 23 -15.68 31.06 2.01
N VAL A 24 -16.99 30.87 2.19
CA VAL A 24 -17.51 29.82 3.08
C VAL A 24 -17.18 28.43 2.55
N ALA A 25 -17.46 28.16 1.27
CA ALA A 25 -17.16 26.88 0.66
C ALA A 25 -15.65 26.63 0.59
N GLY A 26 -14.84 27.64 0.29
CA GLY A 26 -13.38 27.52 0.26
C GLY A 26 -12.79 27.17 1.64
N VAL A 27 -13.24 27.86 2.69
CA VAL A 27 -12.80 27.58 4.06
C VAL A 27 -13.25 26.20 4.52
N LEU A 28 -14.53 25.84 4.31
CA LEU A 28 -15.03 24.51 4.67
C LEU A 28 -14.32 23.40 3.91
N GLY A 29 -14.11 23.57 2.60
CA GLY A 29 -13.37 22.61 1.77
C GLY A 29 -11.95 22.40 2.27
N ALA A 30 -11.24 23.49 2.60
CA ALA A 30 -9.90 23.43 3.19
C ALA A 30 -9.90 22.72 4.55
N LEU A 31 -10.86 23.03 5.42
CA LEU A 31 -10.98 22.38 6.73
C LEU A 31 -11.24 20.87 6.61
N PHE A 32 -12.16 20.46 5.72
CA PHE A 32 -12.43 19.03 5.50
C PHE A 32 -11.22 18.31 4.90
N ALA A 33 -10.52 18.93 3.95
CA ALA A 33 -9.31 18.35 3.36
C ALA A 33 -8.18 18.18 4.39
N LEU A 34 -7.97 19.18 5.25
CA LEU A 34 -6.98 19.13 6.33
C LEU A 34 -7.36 18.13 7.43
N ALA A 35 -8.65 17.93 7.68
CA ALA A 35 -9.14 16.95 8.66
C ALA A 35 -9.02 15.51 8.14
N ALA A 36 -9.17 15.27 6.83
CA ALA A 36 -9.28 13.94 6.25
C ALA A 36 -8.18 12.93 6.66
N PRO A 37 -6.88 13.30 6.78
CA PRO A 37 -5.84 12.39 7.26
C PRO A 37 -6.04 11.91 8.70
N PHE A 38 -6.65 12.75 9.55
CA PHE A 38 -6.84 12.49 10.99
C PHE A 38 -8.19 11.82 11.30
N LEU A 39 -9.09 11.72 10.30
CA LEU A 39 -10.37 11.05 10.47
C LEU A 39 -10.20 9.52 10.51
N PRO A 40 -11.03 8.83 11.32
CA PRO A 40 -10.86 7.41 11.61
C PRO A 40 -11.07 6.53 10.38
N VAL A 41 -10.41 5.38 10.42
CA VAL A 41 -10.53 4.28 9.46
C VAL A 41 -10.94 3.00 10.20
N THR A 42 -11.52 2.05 9.48
CA THR A 42 -11.79 0.70 10.00
C THR A 42 -10.73 -0.23 9.45
N GLN A 43 -9.85 -0.74 10.31
CA GLN A 43 -8.86 -1.76 9.97
C GLN A 43 -9.47 -3.15 10.12
N THR A 44 -9.15 -4.05 9.19
CA THR A 44 -9.45 -5.48 9.31
C THR A 44 -8.24 -6.17 9.93
N THR A 45 -8.35 -6.60 11.18
CA THR A 45 -7.31 -7.35 11.88
C THR A 45 -7.37 -8.84 11.52
N ALA A 46 -6.22 -9.48 11.45
CA ALA A 46 -6.10 -10.90 11.17
C ALA A 46 -5.19 -11.55 12.21
N THR A 47 -5.64 -12.67 12.75
CA THR A 47 -4.85 -13.52 13.64
C THR A 47 -4.73 -14.91 13.03
N LEU A 48 -3.64 -15.60 13.33
CA LEU A 48 -3.48 -17.01 13.02
C LEU A 48 -3.34 -17.79 14.31
N SER A 49 -4.25 -18.75 14.48
CA SER A 49 -4.21 -19.72 15.56
C SER A 49 -3.87 -21.11 15.02
N TRP A 50 -3.05 -21.85 15.77
CA TRP A 50 -2.71 -23.25 15.55
C TRP A 50 -2.67 -23.96 16.91
N PRO A 51 -3.13 -25.22 17.03
CA PRO A 51 -3.64 -26.12 15.99
C PRO A 51 -5.01 -25.77 15.41
N GLN A 52 -5.31 -26.20 14.19
CA GLN A 52 -6.60 -25.95 13.52
C GLN A 52 -7.42 -27.22 13.42
N GLN A 53 -8.74 -27.11 13.61
CA GLN A 53 -9.70 -28.22 13.47
C GLN A 53 -9.36 -29.45 14.34
N GLY A 54 -8.66 -29.25 15.46
CA GLY A 54 -8.21 -30.33 16.33
C GLY A 54 -7.13 -31.23 15.73
N GLN A 55 -6.37 -30.74 14.74
CA GLN A 55 -5.32 -31.49 14.06
C GLN A 55 -3.97 -30.76 14.11
N LEU A 56 -2.88 -31.53 14.25
CA LEU A 56 -1.49 -31.05 14.23
C LEU A 56 -0.96 -30.78 12.81
N GLY A 57 -1.84 -30.37 11.89
CA GLY A 57 -1.45 -30.09 10.50
C GLY A 57 -0.53 -28.87 10.42
N ASN A 58 0.48 -28.93 9.55
CA ASN A 58 1.30 -27.77 9.21
C ASN A 58 0.46 -26.74 8.46
N VAL A 59 0.64 -25.47 8.80
CA VAL A 59 -0.08 -24.34 8.18
C VAL A 59 0.93 -23.45 7.47
N GLN A 60 0.65 -23.09 6.21
CA GLN A 60 1.47 -22.13 5.46
C GLN A 60 0.82 -20.75 5.54
N ALA A 61 1.59 -19.77 6.01
CA ALA A 61 1.15 -18.39 6.17
C ALA A 61 2.32 -17.42 5.95
N PRO A 62 2.84 -17.31 4.71
CA PRO A 62 3.93 -16.39 4.39
C PRO A 62 3.50 -14.94 4.56
N LEU A 63 4.05 -14.27 5.57
CA LEU A 63 3.75 -12.88 5.85
C LEU A 63 4.49 -11.95 4.89
N MET A 64 3.76 -11.07 4.21
CA MET A 64 4.36 -10.02 3.37
C MET A 64 5.24 -9.06 4.19
N SER A 65 4.82 -8.77 5.42
CA SER A 65 5.59 -7.97 6.40
C SER A 65 6.75 -8.74 7.03
N GLN A 66 6.91 -10.03 6.70
CA GLN A 66 7.86 -11.00 7.24
C GLN A 66 7.67 -11.36 8.72
N VAL A 67 7.37 -10.39 9.58
CA VAL A 67 7.13 -10.57 11.02
C VAL A 67 5.69 -10.23 11.41
N PRO A 68 5.13 -10.85 12.47
CA PRO A 68 3.85 -10.47 13.06
C PRO A 68 3.98 -9.21 13.93
N ILE A 69 2.86 -8.66 14.39
CA ILE A 69 2.84 -7.63 15.44
C ILE A 69 3.34 -8.25 16.75
N GLU A 70 2.70 -9.35 17.14
CA GLU A 70 3.03 -10.15 18.30
C GLU A 70 2.80 -11.64 18.02
N LEU A 71 3.53 -12.48 18.73
CA LEU A 71 3.44 -13.94 18.68
C LEU A 71 3.46 -14.50 20.09
N SER A 72 2.60 -15.47 20.34
CA SER A 72 2.57 -16.24 21.57
C SER A 72 2.42 -17.74 21.27
N ALA A 73 3.08 -18.58 22.05
CA ALA A 73 2.94 -20.01 21.97
C ALA A 73 3.01 -20.65 23.36
N THR A 74 2.14 -21.62 23.60
CA THR A 74 2.14 -22.45 24.80
C THR A 74 2.22 -23.90 24.35
N ILE A 75 3.29 -24.59 24.74
CA ILE A 75 3.53 -25.98 24.36
C ILE A 75 3.59 -26.81 25.64
N PRO A 76 2.61 -27.68 25.91
CA PRO A 76 2.65 -28.53 27.09
C PRO A 76 3.87 -29.46 27.01
N CYS A 77 4.60 -29.61 28.11
CA CYS A 77 5.84 -30.40 28.12
C CYS A 77 5.59 -31.90 27.85
N SER A 78 4.36 -32.39 28.05
CA SER A 78 3.94 -33.73 27.62
C SER A 78 3.96 -33.93 26.10
N ALA A 79 3.92 -32.86 25.29
CA ALA A 79 4.01 -32.96 23.83
C ALA A 79 5.34 -33.58 23.37
N ILE A 80 6.41 -33.48 24.18
CA ILE A 80 7.72 -34.06 23.87
C ILE A 80 7.65 -35.59 23.75
N GLU A 81 6.71 -36.24 24.44
CA GLU A 81 6.51 -37.69 24.38
C GLU A 81 6.00 -38.17 23.01
N GLN A 82 5.41 -37.27 22.21
CA GLN A 82 4.98 -37.56 20.84
C GLN A 82 6.14 -37.52 19.84
N LEU A 83 7.32 -37.03 20.25
CA LEU A 83 8.50 -36.99 19.41
C LEU A 83 9.38 -38.24 19.61
N PRO A 84 10.08 -38.70 18.56
CA PRO A 84 11.02 -39.81 18.67
C PRO A 84 12.16 -39.57 19.68
N PRO A 85 12.88 -40.63 20.11
CA PRO A 85 14.03 -40.50 21.00
C PRO A 85 15.13 -39.56 20.46
N GLN A 86 15.36 -39.55 19.15
CA GLN A 86 16.31 -38.64 18.50
C GLN A 86 15.87 -37.16 18.48
N GLY A 87 14.62 -36.87 18.88
CA GLY A 87 14.06 -35.53 18.88
C GLY A 87 13.36 -35.14 17.57
N GLY A 88 13.11 -33.84 17.42
CA GLY A 88 12.32 -33.24 16.33
C GLY A 88 11.95 -31.79 16.64
N MET A 89 11.06 -31.21 15.84
CA MET A 89 10.53 -29.87 16.05
C MET A 89 9.17 -29.92 16.75
N LEU A 90 9.07 -29.28 17.92
CA LEU A 90 7.77 -29.04 18.56
C LEU A 90 7.01 -27.93 17.82
N LEU A 91 7.72 -26.88 17.45
CA LEU A 91 7.19 -25.71 16.76
C LEU A 91 8.31 -25.09 15.91
N ALA A 92 7.97 -24.68 14.71
CA ALA A 92 8.85 -23.90 13.84
C ALA A 92 8.03 -22.88 13.05
N THR A 93 8.52 -21.65 12.98
CA THR A 93 7.88 -20.56 12.20
C THR A 93 8.34 -20.53 10.73
N ALA A 94 9.34 -21.35 10.40
CA ALA A 94 9.77 -21.67 9.05
C ALA A 94 10.18 -23.15 8.93
N PRO A 95 10.18 -23.75 7.73
CA PRO A 95 10.70 -25.10 7.55
C PRO A 95 12.21 -25.16 7.92
N PRO A 96 12.66 -26.10 8.77
CA PRO A 96 14.06 -26.18 9.20
C PRO A 96 15.07 -26.38 8.05
N GLN A 97 14.62 -26.94 6.94
CA GLN A 97 15.44 -27.17 5.73
C GLN A 97 15.51 -25.95 4.81
N GLY A 98 14.83 -24.84 5.17
CA GLY A 98 14.84 -23.61 4.40
C GLY A 98 16.20 -22.93 4.43
N ASP A 99 16.54 -22.22 3.35
CA ASP A 99 17.75 -21.40 3.31
C ASP A 99 17.69 -20.32 4.40
N GLN A 100 18.77 -20.16 5.16
CA GLN A 100 18.88 -19.24 6.29
C GLN A 100 17.77 -19.33 7.35
N ALA A 101 16.97 -20.41 7.39
CA ALA A 101 15.81 -20.49 8.29
C ALA A 101 16.20 -20.31 9.76
N ALA A 102 17.31 -20.93 10.19
CA ALA A 102 17.87 -20.77 11.54
C ALA A 102 18.23 -19.32 11.90
N LEU A 103 18.58 -18.47 10.92
CA LEU A 103 18.99 -17.08 11.13
C LEU A 103 17.81 -16.12 11.26
N GLU A 104 16.63 -16.48 10.75
CA GLU A 104 15.49 -15.55 10.65
C GLU A 104 14.25 -16.01 11.40
N ALA A 105 14.08 -17.31 11.65
CA ALA A 105 12.88 -17.87 12.25
C ALA A 105 13.09 -18.36 13.68
N LEU A 106 11.97 -18.61 14.37
CA LEU A 106 11.90 -19.25 15.68
C LEU A 106 11.67 -20.76 15.54
N PHE A 107 12.41 -21.52 16.36
CA PHE A 107 12.34 -22.96 16.49
C PHE A 107 12.28 -23.38 17.96
N VAL A 108 11.42 -24.34 18.26
CA VAL A 108 11.44 -25.11 19.50
C VAL A 108 11.91 -26.51 19.15
N ARG A 109 13.21 -26.73 19.31
CA ARG A 109 13.91 -27.95 18.89
C ARG A 109 14.11 -28.88 20.08
N VAL A 110 13.79 -30.14 19.89
CA VAL A 110 14.09 -31.22 20.81
C VAL A 110 15.23 -32.04 20.22
N SER A 111 16.29 -32.26 21.00
CA SER A 111 17.37 -33.20 20.70
C SER A 111 17.25 -34.44 21.59
N ASP A 112 18.26 -35.32 21.54
CA ASP A 112 18.39 -36.44 22.47
C ASP A 112 18.60 -35.99 23.93
N THR A 113 19.18 -34.80 24.14
CA THR A 113 19.66 -34.33 25.44
C THR A 113 19.02 -33.02 25.91
N SER A 114 18.54 -32.17 25.01
CA SER A 114 18.05 -30.83 25.32
C SER A 114 16.75 -30.48 24.59
N VAL A 115 16.05 -29.49 25.13
CA VAL A 115 15.00 -28.75 24.44
C VAL A 115 15.39 -27.28 24.42
N ASP A 116 15.54 -26.75 23.21
CA ASP A 116 16.02 -25.39 22.98
C ASP A 116 14.93 -24.56 22.30
N VAL A 117 14.64 -23.38 22.86
CA VAL A 117 13.92 -22.32 22.17
C VAL A 117 14.96 -21.42 21.53
N VAL A 118 15.01 -21.40 20.20
CA VAL A 118 15.98 -20.64 19.41
C VAL A 118 15.22 -19.65 18.54
N ASP A 119 15.65 -18.39 18.56
CA ASP A 119 15.10 -17.32 17.75
C ASP A 119 16.23 -16.59 17.05
N ARG A 120 16.17 -16.49 15.72
CA ARG A 120 17.20 -15.83 14.88
C ARG A 120 18.63 -16.24 15.23
N ASN A 121 18.86 -17.55 15.36
CA ASN A 121 20.13 -18.19 15.68
C ASN A 121 20.71 -17.85 17.08
N ALA A 122 19.88 -17.33 17.98
CA ALA A 122 20.20 -17.14 19.38
C ALA A 122 19.32 -18.04 20.26
N VAL A 123 19.93 -18.68 21.26
CA VAL A 123 19.18 -19.48 22.24
C VAL A 123 18.48 -18.51 23.20
N VAL A 124 17.15 -18.57 23.24
CA VAL A 124 16.32 -17.79 24.17
C VAL A 124 16.29 -18.47 25.53
N ALA A 125 15.98 -19.78 25.55
CA ALA A 125 15.95 -20.61 26.75
C ALA A 125 16.27 -22.07 26.36
N SER A 126 16.85 -22.84 27.29
CA SER A 126 17.16 -24.25 27.08
C SER A 126 16.99 -25.03 28.39
N ALA A 127 16.52 -26.26 28.31
CA ALA A 127 16.36 -27.19 29.43
C ALA A 127 16.84 -28.59 29.03
N GLN A 128 17.32 -29.38 29.99
CA GLN A 128 17.71 -30.76 29.71
C GLN A 128 16.46 -31.64 29.52
N ARG A 129 16.49 -32.52 28.52
CA ARG A 129 15.34 -33.39 28.21
C ARG A 129 14.96 -34.30 29.38
N SER A 130 15.94 -34.71 30.19
CA SER A 130 15.73 -35.52 31.40
C SER A 130 14.99 -34.78 32.52
N GLU A 131 15.01 -33.45 32.52
CA GLU A 131 14.40 -32.63 33.58
C GLU A 131 12.94 -32.26 33.27
N LEU A 132 12.48 -32.48 32.04
CA LEU A 132 11.16 -32.06 31.56
C LEU A 132 9.99 -32.80 32.19
N ALA A 133 10.23 -33.85 32.97
CA ALA A 133 9.20 -34.47 33.81
C ALA A 133 8.66 -33.51 34.90
N GLY A 134 9.44 -32.51 35.30
CA GLY A 134 9.01 -31.44 36.22
C GLY A 134 8.41 -30.23 35.52
N CYS A 135 8.36 -30.21 34.18
CA CYS A 135 7.85 -29.10 33.40
C CYS A 135 6.35 -29.26 33.13
N THR A 136 5.61 -28.16 33.29
CA THR A 136 4.19 -28.08 32.90
C THR A 136 4.06 -27.73 31.43
N ASP A 137 4.63 -26.61 31.01
CA ASP A 137 4.54 -26.06 29.66
C ASP A 137 5.70 -25.12 29.33
N ILE A 138 5.96 -24.94 28.04
CA ILE A 138 6.87 -23.95 27.49
C ILE A 138 6.02 -22.80 26.99
N THR A 139 6.17 -21.63 27.62
CA THR A 139 5.48 -20.40 27.17
C THR A 139 6.49 -19.51 26.47
N ILE A 140 6.12 -19.05 25.28
CA ILE A 140 6.93 -18.19 24.40
C ILE A 140 6.10 -16.96 24.04
N THR A 141 6.72 -15.78 24.12
CA THR A 141 6.15 -14.52 23.66
C THR A 141 7.18 -13.74 22.86
N SER A 142 6.75 -13.06 21.80
CA SER A 142 7.62 -12.23 20.98
C SER A 142 6.85 -11.00 20.49
N ASP A 143 7.33 -9.83 20.87
CA ASP A 143 6.80 -8.52 20.49
C ASP A 143 7.94 -7.59 20.05
N ILE A 144 7.64 -6.32 19.81
CA ILE A 144 8.63 -5.32 19.36
C ILE A 144 9.74 -5.06 20.39
N ASP A 145 9.48 -5.34 21.68
CA ASP A 145 10.39 -5.03 22.77
C ASP A 145 11.28 -6.23 23.14
N ARG A 146 10.77 -7.46 23.04
CA ARG A 146 11.55 -8.69 23.32
C ARG A 146 10.94 -9.98 22.75
N THR A 147 11.79 -11.00 22.62
CA THR A 147 11.39 -12.41 22.58
C THR A 147 11.73 -13.07 23.93
N HIS A 148 10.76 -13.66 24.61
CA HIS A 148 10.92 -14.32 25.92
C HIS A 148 10.37 -15.75 25.89
N ALA A 149 11.07 -16.66 26.58
CA ALA A 149 10.65 -18.05 26.72
C ALA A 149 10.90 -18.55 28.15
N VAL A 150 9.97 -19.34 28.66
CA VAL A 150 10.03 -19.94 30.01
C VAL A 150 9.58 -21.40 29.99
N PHE A 151 10.30 -22.24 30.70
CA PHE A 151 9.91 -23.63 31.00
C PHE A 151 9.21 -23.65 32.37
N ASN A 152 7.89 -23.54 32.37
CA ASN A 152 7.10 -23.45 33.60
C ASN A 152 7.22 -24.73 34.44
N GLY A 153 7.47 -24.57 35.74
CA GLY A 153 7.67 -25.68 36.69
C GLY A 153 9.14 -26.07 36.89
N LEU A 154 10.05 -25.64 36.01
CA LEU A 154 11.48 -25.88 36.16
C LEU A 154 12.19 -24.72 36.84
N THR A 155 13.18 -25.06 37.66
CA THR A 155 14.09 -24.11 38.29
C THR A 155 15.54 -24.51 38.04
N THR A 156 16.41 -23.50 37.93
CA THR A 156 17.86 -23.66 37.89
C THR A 156 18.39 -24.12 39.24
N GLU A 157 19.66 -24.53 39.31
CA GLU A 157 20.34 -24.89 40.56
C GLU A 157 20.29 -23.77 41.63
N THR A 158 20.14 -22.51 41.19
CA THR A 158 20.01 -21.33 42.06
C THR A 158 18.57 -21.04 42.52
N GLY A 159 17.61 -21.88 42.14
CA GLY A 159 16.19 -21.74 42.47
C GLY A 159 15.44 -20.70 41.63
N GLN A 160 16.07 -20.11 40.61
CA GLN A 160 15.40 -19.20 39.67
C GLN A 160 14.66 -19.99 38.57
N PRO A 161 13.55 -19.48 38.01
CA PRO A 161 12.88 -20.11 36.87
C PRO A 161 13.84 -20.37 35.70
N VAL A 162 13.63 -21.47 34.97
CA VAL A 162 14.35 -21.72 33.71
C VAL A 162 13.69 -20.89 32.61
N GLU A 163 14.21 -19.67 32.41
CA GLU A 163 13.71 -18.72 31.42
C GLU A 163 14.86 -17.93 30.77
N GLY A 164 14.55 -17.25 29.67
CA GLY A 164 15.45 -16.28 29.08
C GLY A 164 14.74 -15.37 28.08
N GLN A 165 15.44 -14.32 27.67
CA GLN A 165 14.90 -13.32 26.76
C GLN A 165 15.98 -12.71 25.87
N LEU A 166 15.57 -12.31 24.68
CA LEU A 166 16.33 -11.47 23.77
C LEU A 166 15.65 -10.11 23.72
N THR A 167 16.39 -9.04 24.06
CA THR A 167 15.85 -7.67 24.11
C THR A 167 16.01 -6.96 22.77
N GLY A 168 15.00 -6.20 22.38
CA GLY A 168 14.89 -5.50 21.11
C GLY A 168 13.97 -6.20 20.12
N ASP A 169 13.77 -5.60 18.95
CA ASP A 169 12.92 -6.14 17.89
C ASP A 169 13.60 -7.33 17.20
N LEU A 170 13.36 -8.50 17.77
CA LEU A 170 13.88 -9.78 17.30
C LEU A 170 12.75 -10.72 16.90
N ARG A 171 11.56 -10.19 16.62
CA ARG A 171 10.40 -11.00 16.19
C ARG A 171 10.79 -11.93 15.05
N PRO A 172 10.40 -13.21 15.12
CA PRO A 172 10.79 -14.17 14.11
C PRO A 172 10.08 -13.91 12.79
N GLN A 173 10.78 -14.21 11.69
CA GLN A 173 10.15 -14.33 10.40
C GLN A 173 9.19 -15.53 10.41
N VAL A 174 7.95 -15.30 9.99
CA VAL A 174 6.93 -16.35 9.91
C VAL A 174 6.57 -16.62 8.45
N VAL A 175 6.80 -17.86 8.01
CA VAL A 175 6.29 -18.38 6.73
C VAL A 175 5.21 -19.43 6.90
N GLY A 176 4.93 -19.82 8.15
CA GLY A 176 3.92 -20.78 8.53
C GLY A 176 4.14 -21.27 9.95
N VAL A 177 3.37 -22.28 10.34
CA VAL A 177 3.54 -23.02 11.59
C VAL A 177 3.77 -24.48 11.24
N PHE A 178 4.94 -24.99 11.60
CA PHE A 178 5.39 -26.34 11.28
C PHE A 178 5.73 -27.10 12.56
N SER A 179 5.43 -28.40 12.58
CA SER A 179 5.72 -29.28 13.70
C SER A 179 5.97 -30.71 13.21
N ASP A 180 6.79 -31.46 13.94
CA ASP A 180 6.97 -32.90 13.75
C ASP A 180 6.05 -33.73 14.67
N LEU A 181 5.22 -33.07 15.49
CA LEU A 181 4.23 -33.73 16.35
C LEU A 181 3.22 -34.51 15.51
N GLN A 182 2.84 -35.70 16.00
CA GLN A 182 1.89 -36.59 15.35
C GLN A 182 0.85 -37.11 16.34
N GLY A 183 -0.32 -37.47 15.83
CA GLY A 183 -1.42 -38.00 16.64
C GLY A 183 -2.39 -36.91 17.11
N ASP A 184 -2.92 -37.08 18.32
CA ASP A 184 -3.90 -36.17 18.91
C ASP A 184 -3.23 -34.88 19.40
N VAL A 185 -3.94 -33.76 19.25
CA VAL A 185 -3.49 -32.45 19.75
C VAL A 185 -3.35 -32.50 21.28
N PRO A 186 -2.15 -32.25 21.84
CA PRO A 186 -1.94 -32.16 23.28
C PRO A 186 -2.82 -31.07 23.91
N ALA A 187 -3.43 -31.36 25.06
CA ALA A 187 -4.22 -30.38 25.78
C ALA A 187 -3.34 -29.20 26.24
N GLY A 188 -3.75 -27.98 25.90
CA GLY A 188 -3.00 -26.76 26.22
C GLY A 188 -1.98 -26.33 25.15
N LEU A 189 -1.82 -27.10 24.06
CA LEU A 189 -1.03 -26.65 22.91
C LEU A 189 -1.77 -25.51 22.19
N ALA A 190 -1.12 -24.35 22.14
CA ALA A 190 -1.64 -23.17 21.47
C ALA A 190 -0.50 -22.37 20.83
N PHE A 191 -0.78 -21.79 19.68
CA PHE A 191 0.04 -20.82 19.00
C PHE A 191 -0.91 -19.76 18.46
N ASP A 192 -0.64 -18.51 18.78
CA ASP A 192 -1.41 -17.37 18.31
C ASP A 192 -0.45 -16.27 17.87
N MET A 193 -0.66 -15.74 16.67
CA MET A 193 0.04 -14.53 16.21
C MET A 193 -0.94 -13.50 15.65
N GLU A 194 -0.67 -12.23 15.93
CA GLU A 194 -1.36 -11.11 15.30
C GLU A 194 -0.61 -10.66 14.05
N ILE A 195 -1.25 -10.76 12.89
CA ILE A 195 -0.67 -10.40 11.61
C ILE A 195 -0.73 -8.88 11.43
N ASP A 196 0.38 -8.29 10.98
CA ASP A 196 0.42 -6.86 10.66
C ASP A 196 -0.43 -6.52 9.43
N THR A 197 -1.64 -6.03 9.71
CA THR A 197 -2.65 -5.65 8.72
C THR A 197 -2.85 -4.14 8.65
N ARG A 198 -1.90 -3.32 9.11
CA ARG A 198 -2.05 -1.86 9.29
C ARG A 198 -2.52 -1.11 8.05
N TYR A 199 -2.24 -1.63 6.85
CA TYR A 199 -2.61 -1.03 5.57
C TYR A 199 -3.96 -1.52 5.03
N SER A 200 -4.47 -2.64 5.55
CA SER A 200 -5.77 -3.22 5.17
C SER A 200 -6.89 -2.50 5.91
N SER A 201 -7.29 -1.33 5.38
CA SER A 201 -8.27 -0.46 6.02
C SER A 201 -9.26 0.14 5.03
N THR A 202 -10.44 0.48 5.53
CA THR A 202 -11.48 1.19 4.79
C THR A 202 -11.84 2.50 5.49
N PRO A 203 -12.15 3.57 4.73
CA PRO A 203 -12.59 4.82 5.33
C PRO A 203 -13.93 4.65 6.06
N THR A 204 -14.03 5.20 7.28
CA THR A 204 -15.32 5.28 7.99
C THR A 204 -16.30 6.19 7.24
N ALA A 205 -17.60 6.10 7.56
CA ALA A 205 -18.61 6.97 6.98
C ALA A 205 -18.29 8.47 7.19
N ILE A 206 -17.78 8.85 8.37
CA ILE A 206 -17.39 10.23 8.67
C ILE A 206 -16.24 10.68 7.75
N LYS A 207 -15.21 9.84 7.59
CA LYS A 207 -14.09 10.11 6.67
C LYS A 207 -14.56 10.24 5.24
N MET A 208 -15.44 9.34 4.79
CA MET A 208 -16.02 9.37 3.45
C MET A 208 -16.82 10.65 3.20
N ILE A 209 -17.70 11.03 4.13
CA ILE A 209 -18.49 12.27 4.05
C ILE A 209 -17.58 13.49 4.00
N ALA A 210 -16.55 13.56 4.84
CA ALA A 210 -15.60 14.66 4.85
C ALA A 210 -14.82 14.77 3.53
N MET A 211 -14.36 13.65 2.96
CA MET A 211 -13.69 13.63 1.66
C MET A 211 -14.61 14.12 0.53
N ILE A 212 -15.85 13.62 0.48
CA ILE A 212 -16.84 14.06 -0.52
C ILE A 212 -17.16 15.55 -0.33
N ALA A 213 -17.37 15.99 0.92
CA ALA A 213 -17.64 17.38 1.24
C ALA A 213 -16.47 18.28 0.85
N ALA A 214 -15.21 17.86 1.09
CA ALA A 214 -14.03 18.60 0.67
C ALA A 214 -14.04 18.84 -0.84
N VAL A 215 -14.24 17.79 -1.64
CA VAL A 215 -14.32 17.89 -3.11
C VAL A 215 -15.45 18.80 -3.55
N LEU A 216 -16.68 18.59 -3.04
CA LEU A 216 -17.84 19.39 -3.41
C LEU A 216 -17.68 20.86 -3.02
N CYS A 217 -17.20 21.16 -1.81
CA CYS A 217 -16.92 22.51 -1.36
C CYS A 217 -15.86 23.20 -2.23
N THR A 218 -14.80 22.50 -2.62
CA THR A 218 -13.79 23.03 -3.55
C THR A 218 -14.39 23.34 -4.92
N LEU A 219 -15.21 22.44 -5.48
CA LEU A 219 -15.88 22.68 -6.77
C LEU A 219 -16.83 23.88 -6.70
N ILE A 220 -17.60 24.01 -5.61
CA ILE A 220 -18.50 25.15 -5.38
C ILE A 220 -17.69 26.44 -5.24
N ALA A 221 -16.58 26.41 -4.51
CA ALA A 221 -15.69 27.56 -4.35
C ALA A 221 -15.09 28.01 -5.69
N LEU A 222 -14.62 27.06 -6.51
CA LEU A 222 -14.09 27.34 -7.85
C LEU A 222 -15.17 27.90 -8.79
N ALA A 223 -16.39 27.37 -8.75
CA ALA A 223 -17.50 27.91 -9.54
C ALA A 223 -17.89 29.33 -9.12
N ALA A 224 -17.90 29.60 -7.81
CA ALA A 224 -18.13 30.94 -7.28
C ALA A 224 -17.00 31.91 -7.65
N LEU A 225 -15.74 31.45 -7.61
CA LEU A 225 -14.57 32.19 -8.06
C LEU A 225 -14.65 32.51 -9.55
N ALA A 226 -14.98 31.54 -10.39
CA ALA A 226 -15.18 31.75 -11.83
C ALA A 226 -16.25 32.81 -12.12
N ARG A 227 -17.31 32.89 -11.28
CA ARG A 227 -18.29 33.97 -11.37
C ARG A 227 -17.70 35.32 -10.95
N LEU A 228 -16.90 35.37 -9.90
CA LEU A 228 -16.21 36.61 -9.47
C LEU A 228 -15.23 37.12 -10.53
N ASP A 229 -14.55 36.24 -11.26
CA ASP A 229 -13.64 36.60 -12.34
C ASP A 229 -14.33 37.33 -13.51
N THR A 230 -15.66 37.20 -13.64
CA THR A 230 -16.44 37.97 -14.63
C THR A 230 -16.68 39.43 -14.22
N SER A 231 -16.27 39.85 -13.03
CA SER A 231 -16.46 41.21 -12.52
C SER A 231 -15.73 42.29 -13.32
N ASP A 232 -14.64 41.92 -14.01
CA ASP A 232 -13.91 42.82 -14.92
C ASP A 232 -14.65 43.08 -16.24
N GLY A 233 -15.89 42.58 -16.40
CA GLY A 233 -16.69 42.68 -17.63
C GLY A 233 -16.14 41.86 -18.80
N ARG A 234 -15.05 41.11 -18.56
CA ARG A 234 -14.45 40.19 -19.53
C ARG A 234 -15.06 38.80 -19.34
N GLY A 235 -15.97 38.42 -20.22
CA GLY A 235 -16.49 37.04 -20.28
C GLY A 235 -15.49 36.07 -20.92
N HIS A 236 -15.64 34.78 -20.62
CA HIS A 236 -14.96 33.72 -21.36
C HIS A 236 -15.38 33.79 -22.84
N ARG A 237 -14.45 34.15 -23.73
CA ARG A 237 -14.74 34.22 -25.17
C ARG A 237 -14.83 32.85 -25.82
N ARG A 238 -13.91 31.93 -25.48
CA ARG A 238 -13.86 30.53 -25.93
C ARG A 238 -13.11 29.68 -24.89
N PHE A 239 -13.57 28.46 -24.66
CA PHE A 239 -12.87 27.50 -23.78
C PHE A 239 -11.60 26.96 -24.45
N LEU A 240 -11.69 26.61 -25.73
CA LEU A 240 -10.54 26.19 -26.55
C LEU A 240 -10.21 27.26 -27.60
N PRO A 241 -8.93 27.37 -28.03
CA PRO A 241 -8.54 28.22 -29.13
C PRO A 241 -9.29 27.88 -30.42
N SER A 242 -9.48 28.88 -31.28
CA SER A 242 -10.16 28.75 -32.57
C SER A 242 -9.56 27.72 -33.54
N HIS A 243 -8.31 27.33 -33.29
CA HIS A 243 -7.53 26.43 -34.12
C HIS A 243 -7.30 25.08 -33.45
N TRP A 244 -7.95 24.80 -32.32
CA TRP A 244 -7.78 23.54 -31.59
C TRP A 244 -8.09 22.32 -32.46
N PHE A 245 -9.16 22.38 -33.24
CA PHE A 245 -9.58 21.30 -34.15
C PHE A 245 -9.07 21.46 -35.58
N LYS A 246 -8.10 22.35 -35.83
CA LYS A 246 -7.51 22.53 -37.17
C LYS A 246 -6.23 21.69 -37.26
N PRO A 247 -6.25 20.52 -37.92
CA PRO A 247 -5.06 19.69 -38.02
C PRO A 247 -4.00 20.35 -38.90
N THR A 248 -2.74 20.12 -38.55
CA THR A 248 -1.57 20.54 -39.32
C THR A 248 -0.73 19.32 -39.73
N TRP A 249 0.18 19.48 -40.68
CA TRP A 249 1.11 18.41 -41.08
C TRP A 249 2.03 17.98 -39.92
N ALA A 250 2.42 18.93 -39.06
CA ALA A 250 3.21 18.61 -37.86
C ALA A 250 2.39 17.73 -36.89
N ASP A 251 1.09 17.99 -36.72
CA ASP A 251 0.23 17.13 -35.90
C ASP A 251 0.17 15.71 -36.44
N GLY A 252 -0.01 15.56 -37.76
CA GLY A 252 -0.04 14.25 -38.40
C GLY A 252 1.27 13.49 -38.21
N ALA A 253 2.42 14.17 -38.31
CA ALA A 253 3.72 13.56 -38.11
C ALA A 253 3.95 13.14 -36.65
N VAL A 254 3.71 14.02 -35.68
CA VAL A 254 3.93 13.73 -34.25
C VAL A 254 2.96 12.66 -33.77
N ILE A 255 1.64 12.85 -33.99
CA ILE A 255 0.64 11.88 -33.54
C ILE A 255 0.82 10.54 -34.27
N GLY A 256 1.11 10.56 -35.57
CA GLY A 256 1.42 9.34 -36.32
C GLY A 256 2.62 8.59 -35.75
N THR A 257 3.69 9.32 -35.39
CA THR A 257 4.88 8.74 -34.76
C THR A 257 4.56 8.16 -33.39
N LEU A 258 3.80 8.88 -32.55
CA LEU A 258 3.36 8.38 -31.24
C LEU A 258 2.52 7.10 -31.37
N LEU A 259 1.62 7.04 -32.35
CA LEU A 259 0.80 5.86 -32.61
C LEU A 259 1.65 4.67 -33.06
N VAL A 260 2.59 4.87 -33.97
CA VAL A 260 3.52 3.80 -34.39
C VAL A 260 4.37 3.34 -33.20
N TRP A 261 4.97 4.28 -32.47
CA TRP A 261 5.80 4.01 -31.30
C TRP A 261 5.04 3.31 -30.19
N HIS A 262 3.75 3.60 -30.02
CA HIS A 262 2.91 2.91 -29.04
C HIS A 262 2.86 1.39 -29.28
N PHE A 263 2.93 0.93 -30.53
CA PHE A 263 2.91 -0.49 -30.85
C PHE A 263 4.31 -1.12 -30.94
N VAL A 264 5.27 -0.44 -31.56
CA VAL A 264 6.61 -1.02 -31.86
C VAL A 264 7.75 -0.47 -31.00
N GLY A 265 7.50 0.62 -30.27
CA GLY A 265 8.48 1.30 -29.46
C GLY A 265 8.82 0.54 -28.17
N ALA A 266 10.00 0.84 -27.64
CA ALA A 266 10.46 0.27 -26.38
C ALA A 266 9.63 0.77 -25.19
N ASN A 267 9.45 -0.11 -24.21
CA ASN A 267 8.83 0.18 -22.92
C ASN A 267 9.86 0.69 -21.91
N THR A 268 9.39 1.17 -20.76
CA THR A 268 10.28 1.53 -19.64
C THR A 268 10.60 0.29 -18.80
N SER A 269 11.65 0.38 -17.96
CA SER A 269 12.08 -0.73 -17.09
C SER A 269 11.01 -1.13 -16.07
N ASP A 270 10.20 -0.17 -15.63
CA ASP A 270 9.32 -0.33 -14.46
C ASP A 270 7.87 -0.65 -14.87
N ASP A 271 7.59 -0.80 -16.17
CA ASP A 271 6.26 -1.16 -16.69
C ASP A 271 5.78 -2.47 -16.05
N GLY A 272 6.66 -3.48 -15.94
CA GLY A 272 6.34 -4.76 -15.30
C GLY A 272 6.18 -4.66 -13.78
N TYR A 273 6.91 -3.74 -13.15
CA TYR A 273 6.84 -3.46 -11.71
C TYR A 273 5.45 -2.92 -11.35
N ILE A 274 5.06 -1.84 -12.01
CA ILE A 274 3.76 -1.18 -11.81
C ILE A 274 2.61 -2.10 -12.21
N LEU A 275 2.73 -2.80 -13.35
CA LEU A 275 1.67 -3.71 -13.81
C LEU A 275 1.41 -4.83 -12.80
N SER A 276 2.44 -5.35 -12.14
CA SER A 276 2.27 -6.39 -11.13
C SER A 276 1.56 -5.84 -9.89
N MET A 277 1.95 -4.66 -9.42
CA MET A 277 1.32 -3.99 -8.27
C MET A 277 -0.17 -3.72 -8.51
N VAL A 278 -0.53 -3.12 -9.65
CA VAL A 278 -1.94 -2.79 -9.92
C VAL A 278 -2.81 -4.03 -10.12
N ARG A 279 -2.22 -5.16 -10.55
CA ARG A 279 -2.96 -6.42 -10.72
C ARG A 279 -3.33 -7.08 -9.39
N VAL A 280 -2.48 -6.94 -8.37
CA VAL A 280 -2.72 -7.54 -7.04
C VAL A 280 -3.45 -6.59 -6.08
N ALA A 281 -3.45 -5.29 -6.37
CA ALA A 281 -4.08 -4.28 -5.51
C ALA A 281 -5.57 -4.54 -5.19
N PRO A 282 -6.44 -5.03 -6.11
CA PRO A 282 -7.83 -5.35 -5.78
C PRO A 282 -7.95 -6.41 -4.68
N ASP A 283 -7.14 -7.47 -4.75
CA ASP A 283 -7.16 -8.57 -3.79
C ASP A 283 -6.50 -8.17 -2.46
N ALA A 284 -5.43 -7.37 -2.52
CA ALA A 284 -4.76 -6.84 -1.34
C ALA A 284 -5.61 -5.80 -0.58
N GLY A 285 -6.54 -5.12 -1.27
CA GLY A 285 -7.36 -4.04 -0.71
C GLY A 285 -6.65 -2.68 -0.61
N TYR A 286 -5.38 -2.59 -1.04
CA TYR A 286 -4.60 -1.35 -1.09
C TYR A 286 -3.45 -1.45 -2.11
N MET A 287 -2.87 -0.32 -2.51
CA MET A 287 -1.76 -0.26 -3.49
C MET A 287 -0.41 -0.49 -2.80
N ALA A 288 -0.09 -1.76 -2.53
CA ALA A 288 1.19 -2.17 -1.94
C ALA A 288 2.35 -1.98 -2.93
N ASN A 289 3.52 -1.59 -2.42
CA ASN A 289 4.75 -1.90 -3.13
C ASN A 289 4.99 -3.42 -3.04
N TYR A 290 4.74 -4.12 -4.14
CA TYR A 290 4.68 -5.58 -4.14
C TYR A 290 6.05 -6.25 -4.01
N PHE A 291 7.11 -5.60 -4.49
CA PHE A 291 8.44 -6.22 -4.58
C PHE A 291 9.39 -5.81 -3.47
N ARG A 292 9.08 -4.75 -2.71
CA ARG A 292 10.01 -4.16 -1.75
C ARG A 292 9.27 -3.56 -0.57
N TRP A 293 10.04 -3.26 0.48
CA TRP A 293 9.60 -2.52 1.66
C TRP A 293 8.42 -3.19 2.38
N TYR A 294 8.43 -4.51 2.45
CA TYR A 294 7.55 -5.27 3.35
C TYR A 294 6.05 -5.00 3.13
N GLY A 295 5.64 -4.72 1.88
CA GLY A 295 4.25 -4.42 1.53
C GLY A 295 3.77 -3.02 1.90
N VAL A 296 4.66 -2.10 2.27
CA VAL A 296 4.30 -0.69 2.52
C VAL A 296 3.67 -0.08 1.24
N PRO A 297 2.56 0.69 1.35
CA PRO A 297 1.89 1.27 0.20
C PRO A 297 2.74 2.33 -0.51
N GLU A 298 2.46 2.55 -1.80
CA GLU A 298 3.01 3.65 -2.62
C GLU A 298 2.49 5.05 -2.23
N ALA A 299 1.93 5.18 -1.03
CA ALA A 299 1.55 6.46 -0.49
C ALA A 299 2.82 7.27 -0.14
N PRO A 300 2.83 8.59 -0.39
CA PRO A 300 1.70 9.43 -0.80
C PRO A 300 1.52 9.64 -2.32
N PHE A 301 2.32 9.01 -3.18
CA PHE A 301 2.47 9.42 -4.59
C PHE A 301 1.71 8.56 -5.63
N GLY A 302 1.09 7.44 -5.22
CA GLY A 302 0.58 6.41 -6.13
C GLY A 302 -0.85 6.55 -6.70
N TRP A 303 -1.51 7.71 -6.64
CA TRP A 303 -2.94 7.82 -7.03
C TRP A 303 -3.20 7.40 -8.49
N TYR A 304 -2.26 7.63 -9.39
CA TYR A 304 -2.41 7.31 -10.81
C TYR A 304 -2.30 5.81 -11.10
N TYR A 305 -1.71 5.02 -10.19
CA TYR A 305 -1.69 3.57 -10.29
C TYR A 305 -3.12 3.00 -10.25
N TYR A 306 -4.03 3.61 -9.50
CA TYR A 306 -5.44 3.24 -9.51
C TYR A 306 -6.12 3.53 -10.86
N VAL A 307 -5.66 4.52 -11.62
CA VAL A 307 -6.15 4.73 -13.01
C VAL A 307 -5.67 3.59 -13.91
N ILE A 308 -4.41 3.18 -13.79
CA ILE A 308 -3.85 2.06 -14.56
C ILE A 308 -4.54 0.74 -14.17
N GLN A 309 -4.86 0.54 -12.88
CA GLN A 309 -5.62 -0.60 -12.39
C GLN A 309 -6.95 -0.76 -13.13
N LEU A 310 -7.72 0.32 -13.31
CA LEU A 310 -8.99 0.28 -14.05
C LEU A 310 -8.82 -0.23 -15.50
N PHE A 311 -7.69 0.06 -16.13
CA PHE A 311 -7.37 -0.49 -17.45
C PHE A 311 -6.95 -1.96 -17.35
N ALA A 312 -6.12 -2.31 -16.37
CA ALA A 312 -5.63 -3.66 -16.15
C ALA A 312 -6.76 -4.66 -15.83
N GLU A 313 -7.83 -4.22 -15.17
CA GLU A 313 -9.05 -5.00 -14.91
C GLU A 313 -9.78 -5.40 -16.21
N VAL A 314 -9.68 -4.60 -17.27
CA VAL A 314 -10.24 -4.91 -18.59
C VAL A 314 -9.28 -5.78 -19.40
N SER A 315 -8.00 -5.42 -19.45
CA SER A 315 -6.96 -6.18 -20.15
C SER A 315 -5.58 -5.82 -19.64
N THR A 316 -4.69 -6.81 -19.55
CA THR A 316 -3.27 -6.60 -19.19
C THR A 316 -2.35 -6.49 -20.41
N ALA A 317 -2.92 -6.42 -21.62
CA ALA A 317 -2.16 -6.27 -22.86
C ALA A 317 -1.39 -4.93 -22.86
N SER A 318 -0.10 -4.98 -23.22
CA SER A 318 0.79 -3.81 -23.17
C SER A 318 0.26 -2.57 -23.93
N PRO A 319 -0.31 -2.68 -25.15
CA PRO A 319 -0.91 -1.53 -25.81
C PRO A 319 -2.10 -0.95 -25.04
N TRP A 320 -2.92 -1.79 -24.42
CA TRP A 320 -4.12 -1.34 -23.70
C TRP A 320 -3.77 -0.57 -22.41
N VAL A 321 -2.93 -1.14 -21.55
CA VAL A 321 -2.58 -0.50 -20.26
C VAL A 321 -1.76 0.77 -20.43
N ARG A 322 -1.10 0.96 -21.59
CA ARG A 322 -0.35 2.17 -21.94
C ARG A 322 -1.19 3.22 -22.68
N LEU A 323 -2.47 2.99 -22.93
CA LEU A 323 -3.36 3.98 -23.54
C LEU A 323 -3.42 5.31 -22.78
N PRO A 324 -3.46 5.35 -21.43
CA PRO A 324 -3.41 6.61 -20.69
C PRO A 324 -2.16 7.43 -21.01
N ALA A 325 -0.99 6.77 -21.11
CA ALA A 325 0.26 7.44 -21.45
C ALA A 325 0.23 8.02 -22.88
N LEU A 326 -0.28 7.25 -23.85
CA LEU A 326 -0.47 7.72 -25.22
C LEU A 326 -1.42 8.93 -25.29
N ALA A 327 -2.55 8.87 -24.57
CA ALA A 327 -3.50 9.97 -24.51
C ALA A 327 -2.87 11.24 -23.90
N CYS A 328 -2.11 11.09 -22.81
CA CYS A 328 -1.35 12.19 -22.21
C CYS A 328 -0.33 12.78 -23.20
N ALA A 329 0.42 11.95 -23.92
CA ALA A 329 1.40 12.41 -24.91
C ALA A 329 0.72 13.22 -26.03
N ILE A 330 -0.39 12.73 -26.58
CA ILE A 330 -1.17 13.45 -27.60
C ILE A 330 -1.68 14.79 -27.04
N LEU A 331 -2.24 14.80 -25.82
CA LEU A 331 -2.72 16.02 -25.17
C LEU A 331 -1.58 17.02 -24.91
N CYS A 332 -0.41 16.55 -24.47
CA CYS A 332 0.78 17.39 -24.32
C CYS A 332 1.15 18.07 -25.64
N TRP A 333 1.21 17.32 -26.75
CA TRP A 333 1.46 17.90 -28.07
C TRP A 333 0.40 18.93 -28.47
N MET A 334 -0.88 18.63 -28.23
CA MET A 334 -1.98 19.55 -28.53
C MET A 334 -1.86 20.86 -27.74
N VAL A 335 -1.51 20.79 -26.45
CA VAL A 335 -1.27 21.97 -25.60
C VAL A 335 -0.05 22.75 -26.08
N ILE A 336 1.06 22.08 -26.39
CA ILE A 336 2.28 22.74 -26.88
C ILE A 336 1.98 23.51 -28.18
N SER A 337 1.39 22.84 -29.16
CA SER A 337 1.14 23.37 -30.50
C SER A 337 0.08 24.48 -30.54
N ARG A 338 -0.97 24.40 -29.73
CA ARG A 338 -2.15 25.30 -29.80
C ARG A 338 -2.22 26.36 -28.71
N GLU A 339 -1.56 26.14 -27.58
CA GLU A 339 -1.59 27.07 -26.45
C GLU A 339 -0.22 27.68 -26.15
N VAL A 340 0.83 26.87 -26.06
CA VAL A 340 2.17 27.36 -25.69
C VAL A 340 2.80 28.14 -26.83
N VAL A 341 2.97 27.52 -28.00
CA VAL A 341 3.63 28.10 -29.17
C VAL A 341 3.03 29.46 -29.58
N PRO A 342 1.69 29.63 -29.64
CA PRO A 342 1.10 30.94 -29.98
C PRO A 342 1.30 32.02 -28.92
N ARG A 343 1.49 31.65 -27.64
CA ARG A 343 1.70 32.57 -26.51
C ARG A 343 3.16 33.04 -26.40
N LEU A 344 4.11 32.34 -27.02
CA LEU A 344 5.54 32.72 -27.06
C LEU A 344 5.83 33.93 -27.98
N GLY A 345 4.85 34.37 -28.77
CA GLY A 345 4.94 35.59 -29.58
C GLY A 345 4.77 35.35 -31.07
N ARG A 346 4.57 36.45 -31.81
CA ARG A 346 4.19 36.41 -33.23
C ARG A 346 5.23 35.73 -34.11
N GLY A 347 6.52 35.95 -33.83
CA GLY A 347 7.63 35.37 -34.61
C GLY A 347 7.66 33.85 -34.57
N VAL A 348 7.38 33.26 -33.41
CA VAL A 348 7.32 31.80 -33.23
C VAL A 348 6.03 31.24 -33.84
N ARG A 349 4.89 31.89 -33.58
CA ARG A 349 3.57 31.44 -34.05
C ARG A 349 3.45 31.29 -35.57
N THR A 350 4.10 32.17 -36.33
CA THR A 350 4.04 32.13 -37.81
C THR A 350 5.16 31.31 -38.43
N ASN A 351 6.16 30.90 -37.66
CA ASN A 351 7.31 30.17 -38.16
C ASN A 351 7.06 28.65 -38.11
N ARG A 352 6.92 28.04 -39.29
CA ARG A 352 6.72 26.59 -39.41
C ARG A 352 7.92 25.80 -38.90
N VAL A 353 9.14 26.31 -39.05
CA VAL A 353 10.35 25.64 -38.57
C VAL A 353 10.29 25.49 -37.05
N ALA A 354 9.89 26.54 -36.33
CA ALA A 354 9.77 26.48 -34.87
C ALA A 354 8.77 25.41 -34.40
N LEU A 355 7.64 25.25 -35.10
CA LEU A 355 6.65 24.21 -34.78
C LEU A 355 7.19 22.81 -35.04
N TRP A 356 7.85 22.60 -36.19
CA TRP A 356 8.46 21.30 -36.52
C TRP A 356 9.60 20.94 -35.57
N THR A 357 10.48 21.88 -35.24
CA THR A 357 11.54 21.65 -34.25
C THR A 357 10.94 21.29 -32.89
N GLY A 358 9.90 22.00 -32.44
CA GLY A 358 9.22 21.67 -31.18
C GLY A 358 8.61 20.26 -31.19
N GLY A 359 8.04 19.82 -32.30
CA GLY A 359 7.46 18.49 -32.43
C GLY A 359 8.44 17.34 -32.66
N LEU A 360 9.67 17.61 -33.10
CA LEU A 360 10.72 16.58 -33.22
C LEU A 360 11.54 16.40 -31.94
N VAL A 361 11.59 17.45 -31.10
CA VAL A 361 12.26 17.41 -29.78
C VAL A 361 11.35 16.78 -28.73
N PHE A 362 10.04 17.09 -28.81
CA PHE A 362 9.00 16.36 -28.09
C PHE A 362 8.90 14.93 -28.65
#